data_AF-A0A7I7NGF8-F1
#
_entry.id   AF-A0A7I7NGF8-F1
#
_cell.length_a   1.000
_cell.length_b   1.000
_cell.length_c   1.000
_cell.angle_alpha   90.00
_cell.angle_beta   90.00
_cell.angle_gamma   90.00
#
_symmetry.space_group_name_H-M   'P 1'
#
loop_
_entity.id
_entity.type
_entity.pdbx_description
1 polymer ?
#
loop_
_entity_poly.entity_id
_entity_poly.type
_entity_poly.pdbx_seq_one_letter_code
_entity_poly.pdbx_strand_id
1 'polypeptide(L)' 'MVTTFVEVEGAGDYLPPYAGNLDIMTAAATKVGEEIAKEMLAVTGGAR' A
#
# COMPACT_ATOMS: atom_id res chain seq x y z
N MET A 1 25.76 15.70 -3.57
CA MET A 1 25.00 14.55 -4.10
C MET A 1 24.57 13.71 -2.91
N VAL A 2 23.29 13.37 -2.82
CA VAL A 2 22.76 12.48 -1.78
C VAL A 2 22.19 11.26 -2.50
N THR A 3 22.60 10.08 -2.08
CA THR A 3 22.17 8.80 -2.67
C THR A 3 21.58 7.93 -1.58
N THR A 4 20.41 7.35 -1.84
CA THR A 4 19.73 6.41 -0.95
C THR A 4 19.63 5.07 -1.64
N PHE A 5 20.04 4.01 -0.94
CA PHE A 5 19.92 2.62 -1.40
C PHE A 5 18.87 1.93 -0.53
N VAL A 6 17.96 1.19 -1.17
CA VAL A 6 16.90 0.43 -0.50
C VAL A 6 16.77 -0.94 -1.16
N GLU A 7 16.43 -1.93 -0.35
CA GLU A 7 15.97 -3.25 -0.78
C GLU A 7 14.49 -3.38 -0.44
N VAL A 8 13.73 -4.03 -1.31
CA VAL A 8 12.30 -4.25 -1.12
C VAL A 8 12.09 -5.76 -0.98
N GLU A 9 11.87 -6.20 0.24
CA GLU A 9 11.45 -7.57 0.57
C GLU A 9 9.91 -7.61 0.62
N GLY A 10 9.31 -8.60 -0.04
CA GLY A 10 7.87 -8.82 -0.02
C GLY A 10 7.42 -9.53 1.26
N ALA A 11 6.16 -9.33 1.65
CA ALA A 11 5.60 -9.85 2.90
C ALA A 11 5.42 -11.38 2.90
N GLY A 12 5.47 -12.03 1.74
CA GLY A 12 5.32 -13.49 1.63
C GLY A 12 3.87 -13.97 1.64
N ASP A 13 2.88 -13.08 1.48
CA ASP A 13 1.44 -13.41 1.60
C ASP A 13 0.98 -14.48 0.59
N TYR A 14 1.50 -14.41 -0.63
CA TYR A 14 1.23 -15.37 -1.70
C TYR A 14 2.47 -15.60 -2.56
N LEU A 15 3.17 -14.51 -2.89
CA LEU A 15 4.43 -14.53 -3.61
C LEU A 15 5.60 -14.77 -2.63
N PRO A 16 6.73 -15.34 -3.07
CA PRO A 16 7.90 -15.51 -2.22
C PRO A 16 8.50 -14.16 -1.79
N PRO A 17 9.24 -14.08 -0.67
CA PRO A 17 9.77 -12.81 -0.12
C PRO A 17 10.67 -12.02 -1.08
N TYR A 18 11.34 -12.66 -2.02
CA TYR A 18 12.18 -11.95 -3.01
C TYR A 18 11.35 -11.18 -4.07
N ALA A 19 10.04 -11.41 -4.15
CA ALA A 19 9.15 -10.76 -5.11
C ALA A 19 8.65 -9.38 -4.63
N GLY A 20 9.49 -8.64 -3.92
CA GLY A 20 9.13 -7.35 -3.31
C GLY A 20 8.71 -6.27 -4.33
N ASN A 21 9.14 -6.39 -5.59
CA ASN A 21 8.68 -5.53 -6.68
C ASN A 21 7.17 -5.68 -6.97
N LEU A 22 6.62 -6.87 -6.78
CA LEU A 22 5.18 -7.13 -6.95
C LEU A 22 4.42 -6.81 -5.67
N ASP A 23 4.98 -7.20 -4.53
CA ASP A 23 4.42 -6.95 -3.21
C ASP A 23 4.21 -5.46 -2.94
N ILE A 24 5.19 -4.60 -3.26
CA ILE A 24 5.07 -3.15 -3.08
C ILE A 24 3.96 -2.55 -3.93
N MET A 25 3.68 -3.08 -5.12
CA MET A 25 2.56 -2.64 -5.95
C MET A 25 1.22 -3.00 -5.30
N THR A 26 1.09 -4.23 -4.79
CA THR A 26 -0.15 -4.68 -4.15
C THR A 26 -0.38 -4.00 -2.79
N ALA A 27 0.67 -3.83 -1.99
CA ALA A 27 0.61 -3.11 -0.72
C ALA A 27 0.21 -1.64 -0.93
N ALA A 28 0.79 -0.98 -1.94
CA ALA A 28 0.40 0.38 -2.31
C ALA A 28 -1.07 0.46 -2.77
N ALA A 29 -1.51 -0.46 -3.63
CA ALA A 29 -2.89 -0.50 -4.10
C ALA A 29 -3.89 -0.71 -2.96
N THR A 30 -3.61 -1.65 -2.04
CA THR A 30 -4.42 -1.88 -0.84
C THR A 30 -4.50 -0.62 0.01
N LYS A 31 -3.35 0.02 0.28
CA LYS A 31 -3.31 1.25 1.08
C LYS A 31 -4.10 2.39 0.45
N VAL A 32 -3.98 2.58 -0.85
CA VAL A 32 -4.76 3.59 -1.58
C VAL A 32 -6.26 3.30 -1.50
N GLY A 33 -6.67 2.04 -1.69
CA GLY A 33 -8.07 1.62 -1.56
C GLY A 33 -8.63 1.87 -0.16
N GLU A 34 -7.85 1.60 0.89
CA GLU A 34 -8.21 1.90 2.28
C GLU A 34 -8.43 3.39 2.51
N GLU A 35 -7.55 4.25 2.01
CA GLU A 35 -7.69 5.70 2.20
C GLU A 35 -8.90 6.25 1.43
N ILE A 36 -9.16 5.78 0.21
CA ILE A 36 -10.39 6.12 -0.53
C ILE A 36 -11.63 5.71 0.26
N ALA A 37 -11.66 4.49 0.80
CA ALA A 37 -12.78 4.00 1.58
C ALA A 37 -12.98 4.84 2.87
N LYS A 38 -11.91 5.21 3.56
CA LYS A 38 -11.97 6.10 4.74
C LYS A 38 -12.54 7.46 4.38
N GLU A 39 -12.12 8.06 3.28
CA GLU A 39 -12.63 9.35 2.83
C GLU A 39 -14.13 9.28 2.50
N MET A 40 -14.55 8.24 1.77
CA MET A 40 -15.98 8.03 1.45
C MET A 40 -16.84 7.83 2.71
N LEU A 41 -16.34 7.07 3.69
CA LEU A 41 -17.04 6.86 4.96
C LEU A 41 -17.11 8.13 5.81
N ALA A 42 -16.04 8.93 5.84
CA ALA A 42 -16.02 10.21 6.53
C ALA A 42 -17.02 11.21 5.91
N VAL A 43 -17.09 11.29 4.57
CA VAL A 43 -18.06 12.11 3.84
C VAL A 43 -19.49 11.66 4.15
N THR A 44 -19.75 10.36 4.16
CA THR A 44 -21.08 9.80 4.46
C THR A 44 -21.49 10.04 5.93
N GLY A 45 -20.52 10.06 6.86
CA GLY A 45 -20.75 10.35 8.27
C GLY A 45 -20.99 11.83 8.59
N GLY A 46 -20.53 12.76 7.75
CA GLY A 46 -20.74 14.20 7.92
C GLY A 46 -22.05 14.74 7.32
N ALA A 47 -22.80 13.91 6.59
CA ALA A 47 -24.10 14.26 6.01
C ALA A 47 -25.30 13.87 6.90
N ARG A 48 -25.07 13.56 8.18
CA ARG A 48 -26.10 13.36 9.21
C ARG A 48 -25.99 14.43 10.29
#